data_AF-A7MSG8-F1
#
_entry.id   AF-A7MSG8-F1
#
_cell.length_a   1.000
_cell.length_b   1.000
_cell.length_c   1.000
_cell.angle_alpha   90.00
_cell.angle_beta   90.00
_cell.angle_gamma   90.00
#
_symmetry.space_group_name_H-M   'P 1'
#
loop_
_entity.id
_entity.type
_entity.pdbx_description
1 polymer ?
#
loop_
_entity_poly.entity_id
_entity_poly.type
_entity_poly.pdbx_seq_one_letter_code
_entity_poly.pdbx_strand_id
1 'polypeptide(L)'
;MTIFKKEADFEQAFIEVLIDKGWEREVLKNKTEADLLQNWANILFENNRQRDRLNDVPLTNGEMQQIMEQIKELKTLMPIS
;
A
#
# COMPACT_ATOMS: atom_id res chain seq x y z
N MET A 1 10.51 -9.10 30.74
CA MET A 1 9.63 -7.95 30.44
C MET A 1 10.52 -6.85 29.90
N THR A 2 10.42 -6.53 28.62
CA THR A 2 11.17 -5.44 28.00
C THR A 2 10.39 -4.15 28.20
N ILE A 3 10.99 -3.14 28.84
CA ILE A 3 10.39 -1.82 29.01
C ILE A 3 11.14 -0.86 28.09
N PHE A 4 10.44 -0.26 27.14
CA PHE A 4 11.03 0.70 26.20
C PHE A 4 11.01 2.10 26.79
N LYS A 5 12.10 2.85 26.60
CA LYS A 5 12.23 4.24 27.08
C LYS A 5 11.90 5.27 25.99
N LYS A 6 11.89 4.85 24.73
CA LYS A 6 11.59 5.69 23.56
C LYS A 6 10.59 4.96 22.67
N GLU A 7 9.68 5.71 22.06
CA GLU A 7 8.71 5.17 21.11
C GLU A 7 9.40 4.52 19.90
N ALA A 8 10.51 5.09 19.42
CA ALA A 8 11.27 4.50 18.31
C ALA A 8 11.85 3.11 18.62
N ASP A 9 12.27 2.87 19.87
CA ASP A 9 12.78 1.56 20.28
C ASP A 9 11.64 0.53 20.35
N PHE A 10 10.45 0.97 20.78
CA PHE A 10 9.23 0.15 20.75
C PHE A 10 8.78 -0.16 19.32
N GLU A 11 8.71 0.86 18.45
CA GLU A 11 8.33 0.73 17.04
C GLU A 11 9.22 -0.31 16.34
N GLN A 12 10.54 -0.21 16.50
CA GLN A 12 11.48 -1.15 15.90
C GLN A 12 11.25 -2.59 16.37
N ALA A 13 11.12 -2.80 17.69
CA ALA A 13 10.86 -4.13 18.25
C ALA A 13 9.50 -4.69 17.81
N PHE A 14 8.49 -3.83 17.62
CA PHE A 14 7.18 -4.22 17.15
C PHE A 14 7.20 -4.63 15.67
N ILE A 15 7.92 -3.88 14.82
CA ILE A 15 8.14 -4.23 13.41
C ILE A 15 8.80 -5.61 13.30
N GLU A 16 9.83 -5.89 14.10
CA GLU A 16 10.51 -7.20 14.11
C GLU A 16 9.54 -8.33 14.45
N VAL A 17 8.67 -8.14 15.44
CA VAL A 17 7.63 -9.13 15.79
C VAL A 17 6.65 -9.35 14.64
N LEU A 18 6.23 -8.30 13.93
CA LEU A 18 5.33 -8.45 12.79
C LEU A 18 5.99 -9.26 11.66
N ILE A 19 7.26 -8.98 11.36
CA ILE A 19 8.02 -9.74 10.36
C ILE A 19 8.10 -11.22 10.75
N ASP A 20 8.39 -11.53 12.01
CA ASP A 20 8.42 -12.91 12.51
C ASP A 20 7.04 -13.60 12.45
N LYS A 21 5.96 -12.81 12.41
CA LYS A 21 4.57 -13.29 12.22
C LYS A 21 4.16 -13.40 10.75
N GLY A 22 5.10 -13.22 9.82
CA GLY A 22 4.87 -13.39 8.38
C GLY A 22 4.41 -12.12 7.67
N TRP A 23 4.52 -10.95 8.31
CA TRP A 23 4.37 -9.67 7.59
C TRP A 23 5.60 -9.40 6.72
N GLU A 24 5.39 -8.59 5.67
CA GLU A 24 6.45 -8.21 4.72
C GLU A 24 7.62 -7.50 5.43
N ARG A 25 8.85 -7.76 4.97
CA ARG A 25 10.07 -7.21 5.56
C ARG A 25 10.30 -5.77 5.14
N GLU A 26 9.82 -5.38 3.96
CA GLU A 26 9.93 -4.02 3.46
C GLU A 26 8.96 -3.10 4.23
N VAL A 27 9.54 -2.19 5.03
CA VAL A 27 8.77 -1.19 5.78
C VAL A 27 8.65 0.10 4.97
N LEU A 28 7.42 0.56 4.76
CA LEU A 28 7.13 1.84 4.12
C LEU A 28 7.39 3.02 5.07
N LYS A 29 8.66 3.41 5.23
CA LYS A 29 9.08 4.50 6.11
C LYS A 29 9.20 5.83 5.38
N ASN A 30 8.44 6.85 5.84
CA ASN A 30 8.50 8.24 5.34
C ASN A 30 8.38 8.37 3.81
N LYS A 31 7.54 7.54 3.19
CA LYS A 31 7.31 7.52 1.75
C LYS A 31 6.47 8.72 1.30
N THR A 32 6.72 9.21 0.09
CA THR A 32 5.88 10.24 -0.53
C THR A 32 4.56 9.64 -1.01
N GLU A 33 3.57 10.48 -1.31
CA GLU A 33 2.32 10.00 -1.92
C GLU A 33 2.58 9.27 -3.25
N ALA A 34 3.51 9.78 -4.07
CA ALA A 34 3.90 9.14 -5.31
C ALA A 34 4.49 7.74 -5.09
N ASP A 35 5.33 7.56 -4.07
CA ASP A 35 5.88 6.26 -3.72
C ASP A 35 4.80 5.27 -3.27
N LEU A 36 3.82 5.75 -2.48
CA LEU A 36 2.71 4.92 -2.00
C LEU A 36 1.77 4.53 -3.16
N LEU A 37 1.49 5.44 -4.09
CA LEU A 37 0.72 5.15 -5.29
C LEU A 37 1.44 4.14 -6.18
N GLN A 38 2.75 4.24 -6.33
CA GLN A 38 3.53 3.25 -7.09
C GLN A 38 3.53 1.88 -6.40
N ASN A 39 3.68 1.83 -5.08
CA ASN A 39 3.56 0.58 -4.33
C ASN A 39 2.19 -0.06 -4.54
N TRP A 40 1.12 0.74 -4.52
CA TRP A 40 -0.21 0.24 -4.79
C TRP A 40 -0.39 -0.22 -6.24
N ALA A 41 0.13 0.50 -7.22
CA ALA A 41 0.12 0.09 -8.63
C ALA A 41 0.83 -1.27 -8.83
N ASN A 42 1.94 -1.51 -8.13
CA ASN A 42 2.64 -2.80 -8.16
C ASN A 42 1.80 -3.93 -7.54
N ILE A 43 1.13 -3.67 -6.42
CA ILE A 43 0.22 -4.65 -5.78
C ILE A 43 -0.98 -4.95 -6.69
N LEU A 44 -1.56 -3.94 -7.32
CA LEU A 44 -2.63 -4.10 -8.30
C LEU A 44 -2.14 -4.92 -9.49
N PHE A 45 -0.92 -4.68 -9.96
CA PHE A 45 -0.31 -5.45 -11.02
C PHE A 45 -0.19 -6.92 -10.64
N GLU A 46 0.47 -7.26 -9.53
CA GLU A 46 0.66 -8.66 -9.13
C GLU A 46 -0.66 -9.40 -8.90
N ASN A 47 -1.66 -8.72 -8.34
CA ASN A 47 -2.98 -9.31 -8.12
C ASN A 47 -3.81 -9.47 -9.41
N ASN A 48 -3.44 -8.76 -10.48
CA ASN A 48 -4.22 -8.69 -11.72
C ASN A 48 -3.42 -9.01 -13.00
N ARG A 49 -2.21 -9.56 -12.89
CA ARG A 49 -1.30 -9.83 -14.02
C ARG A 49 -1.80 -10.91 -15.00
N GLN A 50 -2.82 -11.67 -14.62
CA GLN A 50 -3.41 -12.71 -15.47
C GLN A 50 -3.93 -12.17 -16.81
N ARG A 51 -3.96 -13.06 -17.81
CA ARG A 51 -4.26 -12.76 -19.21
C ARG A 51 -5.61 -12.08 -19.45
N ASP A 52 -6.62 -12.38 -18.63
CA ASP A 52 -7.96 -11.80 -18.69
C ASP A 52 -8.06 -10.41 -18.06
N ARG A 53 -6.97 -9.92 -17.46
CA ARG A 53 -6.91 -8.61 -16.81
C ARG A 53 -5.77 -7.78 -17.38
N LEU A 54 -4.68 -7.61 -16.63
CA LEU A 54 -3.56 -6.77 -17.05
C LEU A 54 -2.65 -7.46 -18.06
N ASN A 55 -2.77 -8.79 -18.23
CA ASN A 55 -2.02 -9.55 -19.24
C ASN A 55 -0.51 -9.25 -19.19
N ASP A 56 0.05 -9.29 -17.99
CA ASP A 56 1.47 -9.01 -17.71
C ASP A 56 1.95 -7.59 -18.10
N VAL A 57 1.02 -6.63 -18.31
CA VAL A 57 1.33 -5.22 -18.57
C VAL A 57 1.05 -4.39 -17.30
N PRO A 58 2.04 -3.69 -16.73
CA PRO A 58 1.82 -2.84 -15.56
C PRO A 58 1.00 -1.59 -15.89
N LEU A 59 0.30 -1.07 -14.89
CA LEU A 59 -0.40 0.20 -14.99
C LEU A 59 0.60 1.35 -15.17
N THR A 60 0.30 2.25 -16.10
CA THR A 60 0.99 3.53 -16.24
C THR A 60 0.56 4.50 -15.14
N ASN A 61 1.37 5.54 -14.92
CA ASN A 61 1.02 6.61 -13.98
C ASN A 61 -0.33 7.28 -14.32
N GLY A 62 -0.63 7.43 -15.61
CA GLY A 62 -1.90 8.02 -16.06
C GLY A 62 -3.10 7.11 -15.76
N GLU A 63 -2.97 5.81 -15.99
CA GLU A 63 -4.02 4.83 -15.65
C GLU A 63 -4.26 4.76 -14.14
N MET A 64 -3.19 4.81 -13.33
CA MET A 64 -3.32 4.87 -11.87
C MET A 64 -4.02 6.17 -11.42
N GLN A 65 -3.71 7.31 -12.04
CA GLN A 65 -4.43 8.56 -11.76
C GLN A 65 -5.92 8.46 -12.08
N GLN A 66 -6.28 7.89 -13.23
CA GLN A 66 -7.69 7.67 -13.61
C GLN A 66 -8.43 6.79 -12.60
N ILE A 67 -7.78 5.74 -12.08
CA ILE A 67 -8.34 4.90 -11.01
C ILE A 67 -8.58 5.72 -9.73
N MET A 68 -7.62 6.55 -9.35
CA MET A 68 -7.76 7.41 -8.16
C MET A 68 -8.92 8.41 -8.29
N GLU A 69 -9.11 8.97 -9.47
CA GLU A 69 -10.23 9.89 -9.76
C GLU A 69 -11.56 9.16 -9.62
N GLN A 70 -11.72 7.98 -10.21
CA GLN A 70 -12.94 7.18 -10.07
C GLN A 70 -13.25 6.81 -8.61
N ILE A 71 -12.23 6.46 -7.81
CA ILE A 71 -12.43 6.15 -6.38
C ILE A 71 -12.90 7.39 -5.61
N LYS A 72 -12.35 8.57 -5.93
CA LYS A 72 -12.79 9.84 -5.31
C LYS A 72 -14.24 10.15 -5.69
N GLU A 73 -14.60 9.99 -6.96
CA GLU A 73 -15.97 10.19 -7.45
C GLU A 73 -16.96 9.25 -6.76
N LEU A 74 -16.66 7.95 -6.68
CA LEU A 74 -17.50 6.98 -5.97
C LEU A 74 -17.68 7.34 -4.51
N LYS A 75 -16.63 7.82 -3.83
CA LYS A 75 -16.75 8.29 -2.43
C LYS A 75 -17.62 9.53 -2.30
N THR A 76 -17.56 10.46 -3.26
CA THR A 76 -18.44 11.65 -3.26
C THR A 76 -19.90 11.32 -3.56
N LEU A 77 -20.17 10.20 -4.24
CA LEU A 77 -21.52 9.75 -4.59
C LEU A 77 -22.19 8.88 -3.50
N MET A 78 -21.50 8.53 -2.41
CA MET A 78 -22.13 7.81 -1.30
C MET A 78 -22.94 8.78 -0.42
N PRO A 79 -24.27 8.59 -0.24
CA PRO A 79 -25.03 9.41 0.68
C PRO A 79 -24.54 9.16 2.11
N ILE A 80 -24.36 10.25 2.87
CA ILE A 80 -24.08 10.19 4.31
C ILE A 80 -25.32 9.55 4.95
N SER A 81 -25.24 8.25 5.26
CA SER A 81 -26.26 7.48 5.97
C SER A 81 -26.06 7.56 7.48
#